data_AF-A0A352F5S6-F1
#
_entry.id   AF-A0A352F5S6-F1
#
_cell.length_a   1.000
_cell.length_b   1.000
_cell.length_c   1.000
_cell.angle_alpha   90.00
_cell.angle_beta   90.00
_cell.angle_gamma   90.00
#
_symmetry.space_group_name_H-M   'P 1'
#
loop_
_entity.id
_entity.type
_entity.pdbx_description
1 polymer ?
#
loop_
_entity_poly.entity_id
_entity_poly.type
_entity_poly.pdbx_seq_one_letter_code
_entity_poly.pdbx_strand_id
1 'polypeptide(L)'
;EPVLVEGKAIKIHPLVCTAFNADFDGDQMAVHIPLSPEAQIEAAVLMLSSNNILSPASGQPIAVPSQDIVLGIYYLTRDKPGAKGEGRVFASLEEVLLALDAQYVTTQTPIKLRIQGDLIDLTQEHDQQDIVRAVVQDDVRRVINTTVGRVIFNDSIPAGLPFINGTLKKKGLQSLVNYAHIRLGHEMTVKMLDDLKSLGFLYATRAGISIGIDDLVTPDAKKGLVHKAEQDVIAVEQQYLDGVITNGERYNKVIAIWSEVTDKVAKEMFKAMDEREKSSGELNPILVMSDSGARGSAQQIRQLAGMRGLMARPSGEIIETPIHANFREGLNVLQYFISTHGARKGLADTALKTADSGYLTRRLVDVAQDVIISEQDCGTLRGIPASAIVEGGEEIESLRDRIVGRTALEDVIDPVEGRTIVETNQEIDEGLAAEIQRSGAQRVRIRSVLTCESRRGCCIKCYGRNLATGRPVEIGEAVGVIAAQSIGEPGTQLTMRT
;
A
#
# COMPACT_ATOMS: atom_id res chain seq x y z
N GLU A 1 -14.53 -21.37 -9.59
CA GLU A 1 -15.29 -22.62 -9.82
C GLU A 1 -14.87 -23.67 -8.79
N PRO A 2 -15.77 -24.56 -8.34
CA PRO A 2 -15.44 -25.57 -7.33
C PRO A 2 -14.53 -26.66 -7.94
N VAL A 3 -13.39 -26.89 -7.29
CA VAL A 3 -12.49 -28.01 -7.60
C VAL A 3 -12.66 -29.05 -6.50
N LEU A 4 -12.97 -30.29 -6.89
CA LEU A 4 -13.09 -31.39 -5.92
C LEU A 4 -11.72 -31.65 -5.29
N VAL A 5 -11.68 -31.64 -3.96
CA VAL A 5 -10.49 -31.91 -3.16
C VAL A 5 -10.83 -32.88 -2.04
N GLU A 6 -9.84 -33.65 -1.59
CA GLU A 6 -9.96 -34.45 -0.39
C GLU A 6 -9.92 -33.56 0.87
N GLY A 7 -10.62 -33.98 1.93
CA GLY A 7 -10.71 -33.27 3.21
C GLY A 7 -12.04 -32.55 3.42
N LYS A 8 -12.16 -31.86 4.57
CA LYS A 8 -13.37 -31.12 4.98
C LYS A 8 -13.18 -29.60 5.01
N ALA A 9 -12.01 -29.12 4.57
CA ALA A 9 -11.65 -27.71 4.58
C ALA A 9 -11.78 -27.10 3.18
N ILE A 10 -12.37 -25.91 3.10
CA ILE A 10 -12.45 -25.14 1.86
C ILE A 10 -11.06 -24.58 1.55
N LYS A 11 -10.61 -24.72 0.32
CA LYS A 11 -9.38 -24.09 -0.17
C LYS A 11 -9.75 -22.82 -0.93
N ILE A 12 -9.19 -21.69 -0.52
CA ILE A 12 -9.37 -20.39 -1.18
C ILE A 12 -8.04 -19.90 -1.74
N HIS A 13 -8.12 -19.06 -2.77
CA HIS A 13 -6.94 -18.50 -3.40
C HIS A 13 -6.29 -17.43 -2.50
N PRO A 14 -4.96 -17.40 -2.32
CA PRO A 14 -4.32 -16.43 -1.42
C PRO A 14 -4.58 -14.96 -1.78
N LEU A 15 -4.67 -14.64 -3.08
CA LEU A 15 -4.89 -13.25 -3.54
C LEU A 15 -6.32 -12.73 -3.27
N VAL A 16 -7.29 -13.60 -2.96
CA VAL A 16 -8.66 -13.14 -2.61
C VAL A 16 -8.84 -12.92 -1.11
N CYS A 17 -7.87 -13.35 -0.27
CA CYS A 17 -7.99 -13.27 1.18
C CYS A 17 -8.13 -11.81 1.67
N THR A 18 -7.44 -10.87 1.01
CA THR A 18 -7.55 -9.43 1.31
C THR A 18 -8.96 -8.90 1.04
N ALA A 19 -9.61 -9.33 -0.05
CA ALA A 19 -10.97 -8.91 -0.37
C ALA A 19 -12.01 -9.50 0.60
N PHE A 20 -11.81 -10.75 1.04
CA PHE A 20 -12.66 -11.37 2.07
C PHE A 20 -12.34 -10.89 3.48
N ASN A 21 -11.23 -10.17 3.67
CA ASN A 21 -10.65 -9.86 4.98
C ASN A 21 -10.56 -11.11 5.88
N ALA A 22 -10.13 -12.22 5.29
CA ALA A 22 -10.07 -13.53 5.94
C ALA A 22 -8.62 -14.00 6.08
N ASP A 23 -8.36 -14.74 7.15
CA ASP A 23 -7.10 -15.44 7.36
C ASP A 23 -7.34 -16.95 7.57
N PHE A 24 -6.29 -17.67 8.01
CA PHE A 24 -6.32 -19.13 8.14
C PHE A 24 -6.18 -19.60 9.59
N ASP A 25 -6.59 -18.79 10.57
CA ASP A 25 -6.50 -19.12 12.00
C ASP A 25 -7.76 -19.80 12.58
N GLY A 26 -8.83 -19.92 11.79
CA GLY A 26 -10.10 -20.54 12.20
C GLY A 26 -11.34 -20.03 11.47
N ASP A 27 -11.19 -19.06 10.57
CA ASP A 27 -12.27 -18.49 9.78
C ASP A 27 -13.11 -19.52 9.01
N GLN A 28 -14.41 -19.24 8.90
CA GLN A 28 -15.39 -20.09 8.25
C GLN A 28 -16.06 -19.35 7.09
N MET A 29 -16.30 -20.06 5.99
CA MET A 29 -16.98 -19.50 4.82
C MET A 29 -18.25 -20.31 4.50
N ALA A 30 -19.34 -19.60 4.21
CA ALA A 30 -20.57 -20.20 3.71
C ALA A 30 -20.52 -20.33 2.18
N VAL A 31 -20.96 -21.47 1.66
CA VAL A 31 -21.01 -21.74 0.21
C VAL A 31 -22.47 -21.89 -0.21
N HIS A 32 -22.88 -21.12 -1.21
CA HIS A 32 -24.23 -21.15 -1.78
C HIS A 32 -24.14 -21.62 -3.24
N ILE A 33 -25.16 -22.33 -3.72
CA ILE A 33 -25.20 -22.89 -5.08
C ILE A 33 -26.30 -22.18 -5.88
N PRO A 34 -25.97 -21.47 -6.97
CA PRO A 34 -26.97 -20.88 -7.86
C PRO A 34 -27.71 -21.99 -8.62
N LEU A 35 -29.04 -22.01 -8.50
CA LEU A 35 -29.87 -23.07 -9.07
C LEU A 35 -30.40 -22.75 -10.47
N SER A 36 -30.84 -21.51 -10.71
CA SER A 36 -31.42 -21.12 -11.99
C SER A 36 -30.33 -20.83 -13.04
N PRO A 37 -30.60 -21.08 -14.34
CA PRO A 37 -29.65 -20.74 -15.40
C PRO A 37 -29.26 -19.25 -15.39
N GLU A 38 -30.22 -18.36 -15.09
CA GLU A 38 -29.99 -16.93 -15.02
C GLU A 38 -29.00 -16.59 -13.89
N ALA A 39 -29.17 -17.19 -12.70
CA ALA A 39 -28.27 -16.97 -11.56
C ALA A 39 -26.87 -17.57 -11.81
N GLN A 40 -26.78 -18.69 -12.55
CA GLN A 40 -25.49 -19.26 -12.93
C GLN A 40 -24.73 -18.34 -13.89
N ILE A 41 -25.43 -17.76 -14.88
CA ILE A 41 -24.85 -16.80 -15.81
C ILE A 41 -24.45 -15.52 -15.06
N GLU A 42 -25.31 -15.00 -14.19
CA GLU A 42 -25.01 -13.82 -13.37
C GLU A 42 -23.76 -14.04 -12.51
N ALA A 43 -23.65 -15.19 -11.83
CA ALA A 43 -22.49 -15.53 -11.01
C ALA A 43 -21.20 -15.63 -11.85
N ALA A 44 -21.28 -16.20 -13.06
CA ALA A 44 -20.13 -16.36 -13.94
C ALA A 44 -19.69 -15.03 -14.60
N VAL A 45 -20.63 -14.19 -15.00
CA VAL A 45 -20.36 -12.95 -15.74
C VAL A 45 -20.04 -11.78 -14.81
N LEU A 46 -20.69 -11.67 -13.65
CA LEU A 46 -20.53 -10.52 -12.75
C LEU A 46 -19.72 -10.86 -11.48
N MET A 47 -20.05 -11.98 -10.82
CA MET A 47 -19.51 -12.26 -9.47
C MET A 47 -18.19 -13.04 -9.46
N LEU A 48 -17.73 -13.51 -10.62
CA LEU A 48 -16.51 -14.31 -10.69
C LEU A 48 -15.31 -13.52 -10.15
N SER A 49 -14.48 -14.16 -9.32
CA SER A 49 -13.37 -13.48 -8.65
C SER A 49 -12.36 -12.87 -9.61
N SER A 50 -12.22 -13.46 -10.81
CA SER A 50 -11.37 -12.90 -11.85
C SER A 50 -11.79 -11.50 -12.23
N ASN A 51 -13.09 -11.19 -12.22
CA ASN A 51 -13.66 -9.90 -12.66
C ASN A 51 -13.48 -8.77 -11.63
N ASN A 52 -13.18 -9.14 -10.38
CA ASN A 52 -13.17 -8.24 -9.22
C ASN A 52 -11.73 -7.99 -8.74
N ILE A 53 -10.91 -7.40 -9.61
CA ILE A 53 -9.49 -7.13 -9.35
C ILE A 53 -9.29 -5.75 -8.70
N LEU A 54 -10.14 -4.78 -9.01
CA LEU A 54 -10.07 -3.41 -8.51
C LEU A 54 -11.09 -3.18 -7.39
N SER A 55 -10.74 -2.32 -6.44
CA SER A 55 -11.65 -1.86 -5.41
C SER A 55 -12.70 -0.91 -5.99
N PRO A 56 -14.01 -1.13 -5.77
CA PRO A 56 -15.05 -0.18 -6.18
C PRO A 56 -14.92 1.20 -5.54
N ALA A 57 -14.24 1.31 -4.40
CA ALA A 57 -14.10 2.56 -3.66
C ALA A 57 -13.04 3.50 -4.28
N SER A 58 -11.93 2.95 -4.78
CA SER A 58 -10.76 3.73 -5.19
C SER A 58 -10.25 3.42 -6.59
N GLY A 59 -10.70 2.33 -7.21
CA GLY A 59 -10.16 1.82 -8.47
C GLY A 59 -8.74 1.26 -8.36
N GLN A 60 -8.18 1.18 -7.15
CA GLN A 60 -6.90 0.53 -6.93
C GLN A 60 -7.04 -1.00 -6.92
N PRO A 61 -6.04 -1.75 -7.40
CA PRO A 61 -6.06 -3.20 -7.31
C PRO A 61 -6.19 -3.67 -5.86
N ILE A 62 -7.16 -4.56 -5.60
CA ILE A 62 -7.35 -5.24 -4.31
C ILE A 62 -6.67 -6.61 -4.31
N ALA A 63 -6.65 -7.28 -5.47
CA ALA A 63 -5.95 -8.55 -5.68
C ALA A 63 -4.45 -8.29 -5.87
N VAL A 64 -3.76 -7.94 -4.78
CA VAL A 64 -2.33 -7.63 -4.77
C VAL A 64 -1.59 -8.70 -3.97
N PRO A 65 -0.38 -9.11 -4.39
CA PRO A 65 0.51 -9.91 -3.58
C PRO A 65 0.65 -9.36 -2.15
N SER A 66 0.55 -10.24 -1.16
CA SER A 66 0.68 -9.89 0.26
C SER A 66 1.73 -10.75 0.94
N GLN A 67 2.26 -10.24 2.07
CA GLN A 67 3.17 -10.95 2.98
C GLN A 67 4.31 -11.67 2.25
N ASP A 68 4.37 -13.00 2.31
CA ASP A 68 5.47 -13.82 1.82
C ASP A 68 5.71 -13.69 0.31
N ILE A 69 4.64 -13.44 -0.47
CA ILE A 69 4.77 -13.23 -1.92
C ILE A 69 5.57 -11.94 -2.17
N VAL A 70 5.27 -10.88 -1.41
CA VAL A 70 6.01 -9.61 -1.47
C VAL A 70 7.44 -9.81 -1.02
N LEU A 71 7.65 -10.58 0.07
CA LEU A 71 8.98 -10.88 0.60
C LEU A 71 9.86 -11.60 -0.45
N GLY A 72 9.30 -12.60 -1.13
CA GLY A 72 9.99 -13.36 -2.18
C GLY A 72 10.37 -12.50 -3.38
N ILE A 73 9.46 -11.64 -3.85
CA ILE A 73 9.74 -10.73 -4.98
C ILE A 73 10.73 -9.64 -4.57
N TYR A 74 10.63 -9.10 -3.35
CA TYR A 74 11.60 -8.15 -2.83
C TYR A 74 13.00 -8.77 -2.75
N TYR A 75 13.11 -9.99 -2.22
CA TYR A 75 14.36 -10.74 -2.19
C TYR A 75 14.92 -10.97 -3.60
N LEU A 76 14.07 -11.33 -4.55
CA LEU A 76 14.45 -11.56 -5.95
C LEU A 76 14.96 -10.28 -6.63
N THR A 77 14.33 -9.13 -6.37
CA THR A 77 14.63 -7.88 -7.07
C THR A 77 15.72 -7.03 -6.41
N ARG A 78 16.11 -7.37 -5.18
CA ARG A 78 17.18 -6.70 -4.42
C ARG A 78 18.57 -7.09 -4.93
N ASP A 79 19.48 -6.13 -4.96
CA ASP A 79 20.88 -6.29 -5.31
C ASP A 79 21.75 -6.62 -4.10
N LYS A 80 22.79 -7.43 -4.32
CA LYS A 80 23.82 -7.76 -3.34
C LYS A 80 25.21 -7.43 -3.90
N PRO A 81 25.79 -6.28 -3.54
CA PRO A 81 27.17 -5.94 -3.92
C PRO A 81 28.17 -6.98 -3.42
N GLY A 82 29.23 -7.27 -4.18
CA GLY A 82 30.24 -8.27 -3.84
C GLY A 82 29.80 -9.72 -4.08
N ALA A 83 28.66 -9.95 -4.74
CA ALA A 83 28.19 -11.29 -5.07
C ALA A 83 29.04 -11.96 -6.17
N LYS A 84 29.01 -13.30 -6.20
CA LYS A 84 29.77 -14.10 -7.17
C LYS A 84 29.35 -13.77 -8.60
N GLY A 85 30.31 -13.34 -9.43
CA GLY A 85 30.05 -13.03 -10.84
C GLY A 85 29.58 -11.58 -11.08
N GLU A 86 29.78 -10.69 -10.11
CA GLU A 86 29.48 -9.26 -10.24
C GLU A 86 30.14 -8.63 -11.48
N GLY A 87 29.38 -7.77 -12.16
CA GLY A 87 29.86 -6.97 -13.30
C GLY A 87 29.99 -7.73 -14.62
N ARG A 88 29.61 -9.01 -14.66
CA ARG A 88 29.54 -9.79 -15.90
C ARG A 88 28.52 -9.20 -16.86
N VAL A 89 28.83 -9.30 -18.15
CA VAL A 89 27.99 -8.78 -19.24
C VAL A 89 27.33 -9.95 -19.95
N PHE A 90 26.02 -9.86 -20.13
CA PHE A 90 25.19 -10.86 -20.81
C PHE A 90 24.49 -10.24 -22.01
N ALA A 91 24.39 -11.01 -23.09
CA ALA A 91 23.79 -10.56 -24.34
C ALA A 91 22.30 -10.88 -24.46
N SER A 92 21.79 -11.83 -23.67
CA SER A 92 20.40 -12.31 -23.70
C SER A 92 19.95 -12.84 -22.33
N LEU A 93 18.63 -13.03 -22.19
CA LEU A 93 17.99 -13.56 -20.98
C LEU A 93 18.38 -15.03 -20.73
N GLU A 94 18.39 -15.84 -21.78
CA GLU A 94 18.77 -17.26 -21.74
C GLU A 94 20.20 -17.47 -21.21
N GLU A 95 21.13 -16.60 -21.60
CA GLU A 95 22.52 -16.65 -21.13
C GLU A 95 22.64 -16.42 -19.61
N VAL A 96 21.79 -15.54 -19.07
CA VAL A 96 21.72 -15.27 -17.63
C VAL A 96 21.19 -16.50 -16.89
N LEU A 97 20.14 -17.14 -17.41
CA LEU A 97 19.56 -18.36 -16.82
C LEU A 97 20.57 -19.52 -16.85
N LEU A 98 21.27 -19.73 -17.97
CA LEU A 98 22.33 -20.73 -18.08
C LEU A 98 23.48 -20.47 -17.10
N ALA A 99 23.86 -19.21 -16.92
CA ALA A 99 24.91 -18.85 -15.97
C ALA A 99 24.47 -19.05 -14.50
N LEU A 100 23.18 -18.86 -14.20
CA LEU A 100 22.60 -19.15 -12.89
C LEU A 100 22.58 -20.66 -12.62
N ASP A 101 22.14 -21.47 -13.59
CA ASP A 101 22.09 -22.93 -13.49
C ASP A 101 23.48 -23.53 -13.34
N ALA A 102 24.47 -22.99 -14.05
CA ALA A 102 25.88 -23.34 -13.91
C ALA A 102 26.55 -22.74 -12.65
N GLN A 103 25.78 -22.04 -11.79
CA GLN A 103 26.24 -21.43 -10.54
C GLN A 103 27.40 -20.44 -10.70
N TYR A 104 27.56 -19.82 -11.88
CA TYR A 104 28.55 -18.76 -12.10
C TYR A 104 28.11 -17.41 -11.53
N VAL A 105 26.80 -17.21 -11.42
CA VAL A 105 26.16 -16.06 -10.79
C VAL A 105 25.15 -16.53 -9.74
N THR A 106 24.79 -15.67 -8.80
CA THR A 106 23.68 -15.89 -7.86
C THR A 106 22.51 -14.96 -8.15
N THR A 107 21.34 -15.27 -7.59
CA THR A 107 20.08 -14.52 -7.83
C THR A 107 20.21 -13.01 -7.64
N GLN A 108 20.96 -12.54 -6.64
CA GLN A 108 21.07 -11.10 -6.33
C GLN A 108 22.34 -10.45 -6.94
N THR A 109 23.03 -11.17 -7.83
CA THR A 109 24.29 -10.68 -8.41
C THR A 109 24.03 -9.50 -9.34
N PRO A 110 24.72 -8.35 -9.15
CA PRO A 110 24.68 -7.24 -10.08
C PRO A 110 25.37 -7.60 -11.40
N ILE A 111 24.65 -7.47 -12.51
CA ILE A 111 25.07 -7.83 -13.85
C ILE A 111 24.78 -6.70 -14.85
N LYS A 112 25.42 -6.77 -16.01
CA LYS A 112 25.15 -5.90 -17.14
C LYS A 112 24.39 -6.68 -18.21
N LEU A 113 23.16 -6.28 -18.51
CA LEU A 113 22.33 -6.93 -19.52
C LEU A 113 22.13 -5.98 -20.71
N ARG A 114 22.37 -6.48 -21.92
CA ARG A 114 21.96 -5.78 -23.14
C ARG A 114 20.46 -5.98 -23.35
N ILE A 115 19.69 -4.89 -23.27
CA ILE A 115 18.25 -4.90 -23.51
C ILE A 115 17.95 -4.31 -24.89
N GLN A 116 16.90 -4.85 -25.52
CA GLN A 116 16.25 -4.31 -26.70
C GLN A 116 14.75 -4.24 -26.41
N GLY A 117 14.21 -3.03 -26.26
CA GLY A 117 12.79 -2.82 -25.99
C GLY A 117 12.53 -1.69 -24.99
N ASP A 118 11.28 -1.59 -24.54
CA ASP A 118 10.84 -0.57 -23.60
C ASP A 118 11.43 -0.84 -22.19
N LEU A 119 11.86 0.22 -21.51
CA LEU A 119 12.50 0.14 -20.19
C LEU A 119 11.86 1.14 -19.22
N ILE A 120 11.53 0.66 -18.02
CA ILE A 120 11.25 1.48 -16.84
C ILE A 120 12.40 1.30 -15.86
N ASP A 121 13.15 2.37 -15.61
CA ASP A 121 14.26 2.37 -14.66
C ASP A 121 13.89 3.12 -13.38
N LEU A 122 13.36 2.38 -12.41
CA LEU A 122 12.94 2.91 -11.11
C LEU A 122 14.11 3.43 -10.28
N THR A 123 15.36 3.13 -10.65
CA THR A 123 16.54 3.66 -9.95
C THR A 123 16.80 5.13 -10.23
N GLN A 124 16.28 5.65 -11.34
CA GLN A 124 16.46 7.05 -11.76
C GLN A 124 15.25 7.93 -11.44
N GLU A 125 14.14 7.33 -11.01
CA GLU A 125 12.90 8.02 -10.69
C GLU A 125 12.91 8.62 -9.28
N HIS A 126 12.16 9.72 -9.11
CA HIS A 126 11.96 10.36 -7.80
C HIS A 126 11.20 9.45 -6.83
N ASP A 127 10.19 8.72 -7.33
CA ASP A 127 9.50 7.68 -6.59
C ASP A 127 9.82 6.31 -7.18
N GLN A 128 10.66 5.55 -6.46
CA GLN A 128 11.12 4.23 -6.89
C GLN A 128 10.02 3.16 -6.87
N GLN A 129 8.82 3.48 -6.37
CA GLN A 129 7.70 2.54 -6.23
C GLN A 129 6.49 2.90 -7.09
N ASP A 130 6.48 4.06 -7.76
CA ASP A 130 5.37 4.45 -8.64
C ASP A 130 5.68 4.16 -10.11
N ILE A 131 5.31 2.96 -10.55
CA ILE A 131 5.52 2.49 -11.94
C ILE A 131 4.58 3.19 -12.91
N VAL A 132 3.39 3.60 -12.47
CA VAL A 132 2.40 4.29 -13.33
C VAL A 132 2.88 5.68 -13.73
N ARG A 133 3.67 6.34 -12.86
CA ARG A 133 4.25 7.67 -13.12
C ARG A 133 5.66 7.62 -13.72
N ALA A 134 6.31 6.47 -13.70
CA ALA A 134 7.67 6.32 -14.21
C ALA A 134 7.74 6.56 -15.72
N VAL A 135 8.83 7.16 -16.17
CA VAL A 135 9.05 7.46 -17.59
C VAL A 135 9.39 6.16 -18.31
N VAL A 136 8.54 5.80 -19.29
CA VAL A 136 8.83 4.70 -20.22
C VAL A 136 9.87 5.18 -21.23
N GLN A 137 11.00 4.50 -21.30
CA GLN A 137 12.00 4.72 -22.34
C GLN A 137 11.74 3.71 -23.46
N ASP A 138 11.25 4.18 -24.61
CA ASP A 138 10.89 3.34 -25.76
C ASP A 138 12.12 2.93 -26.61
N ASP A 139 12.11 1.70 -27.15
CA ASP A 139 13.16 1.08 -28.00
C ASP A 139 14.60 1.35 -27.51
N VAL A 140 14.85 1.08 -26.23
CA VAL A 140 16.19 1.23 -25.66
C VAL A 140 17.08 0.10 -26.13
N ARG A 141 18.18 0.45 -26.80
CA ARG A 141 19.26 -0.46 -27.21
C ARG A 141 20.55 -0.15 -26.47
N ARG A 142 20.55 -0.39 -25.16
CA ARG A 142 21.70 -0.13 -24.30
C ARG A 142 21.98 -1.29 -23.35
N VAL A 143 23.21 -1.31 -22.85
CA VAL A 143 23.59 -2.18 -21.75
C VAL A 143 23.17 -1.48 -20.46
N ILE A 144 22.28 -2.11 -19.70
CA ILE A 144 21.82 -1.60 -18.41
C ILE A 144 22.48 -2.36 -17.26
N ASN A 145 22.61 -1.70 -16.11
CA ASN A 145 22.98 -2.37 -14.86
C ASN A 145 21.69 -2.93 -14.23
N THR A 146 21.63 -4.23 -14.04
CA THR A 146 20.48 -4.93 -13.44
C THR A 146 20.96 -6.08 -12.56
N THR A 147 20.06 -6.90 -12.04
CA THR A 147 20.40 -8.10 -11.26
C THR A 147 19.84 -9.35 -11.93
N VAL A 148 20.46 -10.50 -11.69
CA VAL A 148 19.97 -11.80 -12.21
C VAL A 148 18.49 -12.01 -11.83
N GLY A 149 18.11 -11.67 -10.61
CA GLY A 149 16.75 -11.83 -10.12
C GLY A 149 15.74 -10.88 -10.77
N ARG A 150 16.11 -9.62 -11.07
CA ARG A 150 15.26 -8.73 -11.89
C ARG A 150 15.06 -9.28 -13.29
N VAL A 151 16.06 -9.96 -13.85
CA VAL A 151 15.93 -10.61 -15.16
C VAL A 151 14.93 -11.76 -15.12
N ILE A 152 15.00 -12.63 -14.11
CA ILE A 152 14.02 -13.72 -13.89
C ILE A 152 12.62 -13.16 -13.65
N PHE A 153 12.52 -12.07 -12.89
CA PHE A 153 11.26 -11.40 -12.63
C PHE A 153 10.61 -10.92 -13.94
N ASN A 154 11.37 -10.25 -14.80
CA ASN A 154 10.86 -9.76 -16.07
C ASN A 154 10.51 -10.89 -17.06
N ASP A 155 11.18 -12.04 -17.00
CA ASP A 155 10.83 -13.23 -17.80
C ASP A 155 9.45 -13.81 -17.42
N SER A 156 9.09 -13.71 -16.14
CA SER A 156 7.78 -14.17 -15.65
C SER A 156 6.61 -13.22 -15.96
N ILE A 157 6.90 -11.99 -16.37
CA ILE A 157 5.89 -10.98 -16.68
C ILE A 157 5.40 -11.17 -18.12
N PRO A 158 4.09 -10.99 -18.41
CA PRO A 158 3.57 -11.12 -19.76
C PRO A 158 4.20 -10.13 -20.75
N ALA A 159 4.35 -10.59 -22.00
CA ALA A 159 4.85 -9.77 -23.10
C ALA A 159 3.96 -8.52 -23.31
N GLY A 160 4.59 -7.37 -23.52
CA GLY A 160 3.93 -6.07 -23.71
C GLY A 160 4.11 -5.10 -22.54
N LEU A 161 4.69 -5.56 -21.43
CA LEU A 161 5.20 -4.69 -20.38
C LEU A 161 6.68 -4.33 -20.63
N PRO A 162 7.10 -3.10 -20.27
CA PRO A 162 8.49 -2.69 -20.34
C PRO A 162 9.33 -3.45 -19.31
N PHE A 163 10.63 -3.56 -19.55
CA PHE A 163 11.54 -4.14 -18.58
C PHE A 163 11.58 -3.28 -17.33
N ILE A 164 11.29 -3.85 -16.17
CA ILE A 164 11.26 -3.14 -14.89
C ILE A 164 12.59 -3.34 -14.18
N ASN A 165 13.34 -2.24 -14.04
CA ASN A 165 14.60 -2.24 -13.30
C ASN A 165 14.45 -1.47 -11.98
N GLY A 166 14.38 -2.20 -10.87
CA GLY A 166 14.29 -1.62 -9.53
C GLY A 166 13.98 -2.68 -8.47
N THR A 167 14.10 -2.29 -7.21
CA THR A 167 13.69 -3.13 -6.08
C THR A 167 12.21 -2.91 -5.81
N LEU A 168 11.41 -3.97 -5.90
CA LEU A 168 9.96 -3.88 -5.75
C LEU A 168 9.54 -4.17 -4.32
N LYS A 169 8.86 -3.20 -3.70
CA LYS A 169 8.18 -3.33 -2.41
C LYS A 169 6.69 -3.57 -2.62
N LYS A 170 5.92 -3.72 -1.54
CA LYS A 170 4.45 -3.87 -1.60
C LYS A 170 3.77 -2.79 -2.46
N LYS A 171 4.15 -1.52 -2.29
CA LYS A 171 3.62 -0.40 -3.08
C LYS A 171 3.97 -0.52 -4.57
N GLY A 172 5.22 -0.86 -4.88
CA GLY A 172 5.68 -1.11 -6.25
C GLY A 172 4.88 -2.22 -6.93
N LEU A 173 4.61 -3.32 -6.23
CA LEU A 173 3.78 -4.40 -6.77
C LEU A 173 2.33 -3.98 -7.01
N GLN A 174 1.75 -3.20 -6.11
CA GLN A 174 0.40 -2.64 -6.33
C GLN A 174 0.36 -1.72 -7.56
N SER A 175 1.37 -0.84 -7.71
CA SER A 175 1.50 0.04 -8.88
C SER A 175 1.72 -0.76 -10.17
N LEU A 176 2.49 -1.85 -10.12
CA LEU A 176 2.72 -2.76 -11.25
C LEU A 176 1.41 -3.42 -11.72
N VAL A 177 0.61 -3.93 -10.80
CA VAL A 177 -0.67 -4.56 -11.14
C VAL A 177 -1.62 -3.54 -11.77
N ASN A 178 -1.64 -2.31 -11.25
CA ASN A 178 -2.43 -1.24 -11.84
C ASN A 178 -1.95 -0.88 -13.26
N TYR A 179 -0.63 -0.76 -13.45
CA TYR A 179 -0.03 -0.49 -14.74
C TYR A 179 -0.32 -1.59 -15.77
N ALA A 180 -0.24 -2.86 -15.36
CA ALA A 180 -0.60 -4.01 -16.19
C ALA A 180 -2.08 -3.99 -16.57
N HIS A 181 -2.97 -3.66 -15.64
CA HIS A 181 -4.39 -3.56 -15.91
C HIS A 181 -4.72 -2.48 -16.94
N ILE A 182 -4.11 -1.30 -16.84
CA ILE A 182 -4.33 -0.19 -17.77
C ILE A 182 -3.77 -0.52 -19.17
N ARG A 183 -2.57 -1.12 -19.28
CA ARG A 183 -1.87 -1.31 -20.56
C ARG A 183 -2.23 -2.62 -21.29
N LEU A 184 -2.37 -3.73 -20.56
CA LEU A 184 -2.62 -5.07 -21.12
C LEU A 184 -4.06 -5.53 -20.96
N GLY A 185 -4.84 -4.85 -20.11
CA GLY A 185 -6.21 -5.21 -19.81
C GLY A 185 -6.34 -6.33 -18.79
N HIS A 186 -7.59 -6.77 -18.61
CA HIS A 186 -8.02 -7.59 -17.51
C HIS A 186 -7.45 -9.03 -17.52
N GLU A 187 -7.63 -9.75 -18.63
CA GLU A 187 -7.30 -11.19 -18.73
C GLU A 187 -5.80 -11.44 -18.48
N MET A 188 -4.95 -10.62 -19.10
CA MET A 188 -3.50 -10.73 -18.95
C MET A 188 -3.04 -10.36 -17.53
N THR A 189 -3.73 -9.44 -16.86
CA THR A 189 -3.46 -9.07 -15.46
C THR A 189 -3.74 -10.23 -14.51
N VAL A 190 -4.84 -10.97 -14.71
CA VAL A 190 -5.15 -12.16 -13.90
C VAL A 190 -4.05 -13.21 -14.04
N LYS A 191 -3.60 -13.48 -15.28
CA LYS A 191 -2.51 -14.42 -15.53
C LYS A 191 -1.21 -13.98 -14.86
N MET A 192 -0.87 -12.70 -15.00
CA MET A 192 0.29 -12.11 -14.35
C MET A 192 0.25 -12.25 -12.83
N LEU A 193 -0.91 -12.07 -12.20
CA LEU A 193 -1.06 -12.23 -10.75
C LEU A 193 -0.77 -13.67 -10.29
N ASP A 194 -1.18 -14.67 -11.07
CA ASP A 194 -0.87 -16.07 -10.79
C ASP A 194 0.61 -16.41 -10.97
N ASP A 195 1.25 -15.85 -11.99
CA ASP A 195 2.69 -16.00 -12.23
C ASP A 195 3.49 -15.32 -11.10
N LEU A 196 3.12 -14.11 -10.69
CA LEU A 196 3.72 -13.39 -9.56
C LEU A 196 3.57 -14.14 -8.23
N LYS A 197 2.40 -14.72 -7.98
CA LYS A 197 2.15 -15.57 -6.80
C LYS A 197 3.10 -16.75 -6.77
N SER A 198 3.20 -17.48 -7.89
CA SER A 198 4.02 -18.68 -8.01
C SER A 198 5.51 -18.36 -7.85
N LEU A 199 5.95 -17.29 -8.50
CA LEU A 199 7.32 -16.78 -8.39
C LEU A 199 7.66 -16.33 -6.96
N GLY A 200 6.77 -15.55 -6.33
CA GLY A 200 6.97 -15.05 -4.98
C GLY A 200 7.11 -16.18 -3.96
N PHE A 201 6.23 -17.19 -3.99
CA PHE A 201 6.35 -18.34 -3.11
C PHE A 201 7.62 -19.16 -3.35
N LEU A 202 8.01 -19.36 -4.61
CA LEU A 202 9.22 -20.10 -4.96
C LEU A 202 10.47 -19.41 -4.39
N TYR A 203 10.59 -18.09 -4.61
CA TYR A 203 11.76 -17.33 -4.17
C TYR A 203 11.75 -17.02 -2.68
N ALA A 204 10.58 -16.85 -2.05
CA ALA A 204 10.48 -16.79 -0.59
C ALA A 204 11.00 -18.08 0.04
N THR A 205 10.62 -19.24 -0.51
CA THR A 205 11.10 -20.56 -0.04
C THR A 205 12.61 -20.71 -0.25
N ARG A 206 13.12 -20.36 -1.44
CA ARG A 206 14.56 -20.44 -1.75
C ARG A 206 15.41 -19.47 -0.93
N ALA A 207 14.88 -18.31 -0.57
CA ALA A 207 15.58 -17.34 0.25
C ALA A 207 15.86 -17.87 1.67
N GLY A 208 15.04 -18.81 2.16
CA GLY A 208 15.24 -19.44 3.47
C GLY A 208 15.25 -18.43 4.63
N ILE A 209 14.51 -17.33 4.50
CA ILE A 209 14.47 -16.25 5.48
C ILE A 209 13.79 -16.79 6.76
N SER A 210 14.53 -16.73 7.87
CA SER A 210 14.05 -17.09 9.20
C SER A 210 14.30 -15.92 10.15
N ILE A 211 13.70 -15.93 11.33
CA ILE A 211 13.89 -14.90 12.34
C ILE A 211 14.52 -15.53 13.58
N GLY A 212 15.72 -15.09 13.93
CA GLY A 212 16.40 -15.41 15.18
C GLY A 212 16.31 -14.28 16.22
N ILE A 213 16.58 -14.62 17.48
CA ILE A 213 16.67 -13.60 18.55
C ILE A 213 17.84 -12.64 18.35
N ASP A 214 18.89 -13.09 17.66
CA ASP A 214 20.07 -12.28 17.38
C ASP A 214 19.85 -11.25 16.28
N ASP A 215 18.84 -11.43 15.43
CA ASP A 215 18.47 -10.47 14.38
C ASP A 215 17.93 -9.16 14.95
N LEU A 216 17.40 -9.21 16.17
CA LEU A 216 16.94 -8.07 16.95
C LEU A 216 18.11 -7.30 17.58
N VAL A 217 18.83 -6.51 16.79
CA VAL A 217 19.98 -5.74 17.28
C VAL A 217 19.53 -4.58 18.20
N THR A 218 19.92 -4.65 19.47
CA THR A 218 19.75 -3.54 20.42
C THR A 218 20.96 -2.59 20.29
N PRO A 219 20.79 -1.28 20.12
CA PRO A 219 21.92 -0.36 19.97
C PRO A 219 22.67 -0.16 21.30
N ASP A 220 24.00 -0.24 21.27
CA ASP A 220 24.83 -0.03 22.47
C ASP A 220 24.67 1.38 23.07
N ALA A 221 24.41 2.37 22.21
CA ALA A 221 24.13 3.75 22.60
C ALA A 221 22.89 3.91 23.48
N LYS A 222 21.98 2.92 23.50
CA LYS A 222 20.73 2.96 24.28
C LYS A 222 20.98 3.29 25.75
N LYS A 223 21.94 2.63 26.41
CA LYS A 223 22.20 2.83 27.84
C LYS A 223 22.62 4.27 28.14
N GLY A 224 23.47 4.86 27.29
CA GLY A 224 23.89 6.24 27.42
C GLY A 224 22.76 7.24 27.18
N LEU A 225 21.92 6.99 26.17
CA LEU A 225 20.76 7.83 25.86
C LEU A 225 19.72 7.84 26.98
N VAL A 226 19.41 6.66 27.54
CA VAL A 226 18.47 6.54 28.66
C VAL A 226 19.01 7.21 29.91
N HIS A 227 20.29 7.00 30.25
CA HIS A 227 20.89 7.63 31.42
C HIS A 227 20.91 9.17 31.32
N LYS A 228 21.19 9.71 30.13
CA LYS A 228 21.12 11.15 29.89
C LYS A 228 19.69 11.67 30.09
N ALA A 229 18.69 10.95 29.58
CA ALA A 229 17.28 11.31 29.75
C ALA A 229 16.87 11.32 31.23
N GLU A 230 17.33 10.34 32.02
CA GLU A 230 17.08 10.30 33.47
C GLU A 230 17.68 11.53 34.18
N GLN A 231 18.90 11.94 33.81
CA GLN A 231 19.52 13.15 34.36
C GLN A 231 18.74 14.42 33.97
N ASP A 232 18.30 14.51 32.72
CA ASP A 232 17.50 15.64 32.24
C ASP A 232 16.15 15.72 33.00
N VAL A 233 15.52 14.59 33.28
CA VAL A 233 14.29 14.51 34.09
C VAL A 233 14.54 14.96 35.54
N ILE A 234 15.64 14.53 36.16
CA ILE A 234 16.02 14.97 37.51
C ILE A 234 16.22 16.49 37.55
N ALA A 235 16.86 17.07 36.53
CA ALA A 235 17.03 18.52 36.45
C ALA A 235 15.68 19.26 36.32
N VAL A 236 14.72 18.70 35.58
CA VAL A 236 13.36 19.25 35.49
C VAL A 236 12.61 19.12 36.82
N GLU A 237 12.79 18.03 37.56
CA GLU A 237 12.22 17.89 38.90
C GLU A 237 12.83 18.89 39.90
N GLN A 238 14.13 19.14 39.83
CA GLN A 238 14.78 20.18 40.65
C GLN A 238 14.21 21.58 40.35
N GLN A 239 14.05 21.94 39.07
CA GLN A 239 13.42 23.21 38.69
C GLN A 239 12.00 23.35 39.25
N TYR A 240 11.26 22.25 39.36
CA TYR A 240 9.94 22.24 39.98
C TYR A 240 10.02 22.45 41.50
N LEU A 241 10.96 21.78 42.19
CA LEU A 241 11.19 21.94 43.63
C LEU A 241 11.66 23.36 43.98
N ASP A 242 12.46 23.98 43.11
CA ASP A 242 12.94 25.36 43.23
C ASP A 242 11.86 26.40 42.89
N GLY A 243 10.67 25.97 42.45
CA GLY A 243 9.54 26.85 42.12
C GLY A 243 9.67 27.61 40.80
N VAL A 244 10.59 27.20 39.92
CA VAL A 244 10.83 27.86 38.62
C VAL A 244 9.76 27.50 37.58
N ILE A 245 9.20 26.28 37.66
CA ILE A 245 8.20 25.76 36.72
C ILE A 245 6.96 25.26 37.43
N THR A 246 5.83 25.23 36.71
CA THR A 246 4.58 24.64 37.21
C THR A 246 4.55 23.11 37.03
N ASN A 247 3.65 22.41 37.73
CA ASN A 247 3.52 20.95 37.59
C ASN A 247 3.07 20.53 36.17
N GLY A 248 2.23 21.34 35.50
CA GLY A 248 1.81 21.07 34.13
C GLY A 248 2.98 21.19 33.13
N GLU A 249 3.84 22.19 33.30
CA GLU A 249 5.05 22.34 32.50
C GLU A 249 6.07 21.25 32.79
N ARG A 250 6.24 20.85 34.06
CA ARG A 250 7.05 19.68 34.44
C ARG A 250 6.59 18.43 33.70
N TYR A 251 5.29 18.13 33.75
CA TYR A 251 4.69 16.98 33.09
C TYR A 251 4.95 16.97 31.57
N ASN A 252 4.67 18.10 30.90
CA ASN A 252 4.88 18.22 29.46
C ASN A 252 6.35 18.11 29.06
N LYS A 253 7.28 18.70 29.85
CA LYS A 253 8.73 18.58 29.62
C LYS A 253 9.21 17.15 29.76
N VAL A 254 8.78 16.43 30.80
CA VAL A 254 9.14 15.01 31.02
C VAL A 254 8.69 14.14 29.84
N ILE A 255 7.46 14.34 29.37
CA ILE A 255 6.93 13.63 28.20
C ILE A 255 7.74 13.93 26.95
N ALA A 256 8.07 15.20 26.71
CA ALA A 256 8.85 15.61 25.55
C ALA A 256 10.24 14.96 25.54
N ILE A 257 10.94 14.97 26.68
CA ILE A 257 12.26 14.32 26.84
C ILE A 257 12.17 12.83 26.48
N TRP A 258 11.20 12.11 27.06
CA TRP A 258 11.06 10.67 26.80
C TRP A 258 10.61 10.35 25.37
N SER A 259 9.77 11.17 24.76
CA SER A 259 9.38 11.01 23.36
C SER A 259 10.58 11.17 22.44
N GLU A 260 11.39 12.22 22.64
CA GLU A 260 12.57 12.49 21.84
C GLU A 260 13.62 11.36 21.96
N VAL A 261 13.84 10.87 23.19
CA VAL A 261 14.78 9.77 23.46
C VAL A 261 14.30 8.47 22.83
N THR A 262 13.00 8.17 22.90
CA THR A 262 12.42 6.98 22.27
C THR A 262 12.65 6.99 20.75
N ASP A 263 12.50 8.14 20.10
CA ASP A 263 12.74 8.28 18.66
C ASP A 263 14.23 8.25 18.30
N LYS A 264 15.11 8.81 19.14
CA LYS A 264 16.57 8.70 18.99
C LYS A 264 17.02 7.23 19.09
N VAL A 265 16.56 6.50 20.09
CA VAL A 265 16.86 5.06 20.26
C VAL A 265 16.39 4.26 19.04
N ALA A 266 15.21 4.59 18.49
CA ALA A 266 14.71 3.93 17.29
C ALA A 266 15.61 4.17 16.07
N LYS A 267 16.08 5.41 15.86
CA LYS A 267 16.99 5.75 14.76
C LYS A 267 18.34 5.03 14.88
N GLU A 268 18.91 5.00 16.08
CA GLU A 268 20.17 4.30 16.34
C GLU A 268 20.04 2.77 16.19
N MET A 269 18.89 2.20 16.54
CA MET A 269 18.59 0.78 16.32
C MET A 269 18.62 0.42 14.82
N PHE A 270 17.95 1.20 13.97
CA PHE A 270 17.98 0.95 12.52
C PHE A 270 19.39 1.10 11.93
N LYS A 271 20.16 2.11 12.35
CA LYS A 271 21.56 2.26 11.95
C LYS A 271 22.41 1.04 12.34
N ALA A 272 22.26 0.55 13.57
CA ALA A 272 22.99 -0.63 14.04
C ALA A 272 22.64 -1.90 13.25
N MET A 273 21.37 -2.04 12.82
CA MET A 273 20.95 -3.14 11.94
C MET A 273 21.57 -3.02 10.54
N ASP A 274 21.61 -1.82 9.96
CA ASP A 274 22.21 -1.56 8.65
C ASP A 274 23.74 -1.76 8.65
N GLU A 275 24.43 -1.31 9.71
CA GLU A 275 25.86 -1.51 9.89
C GLU A 275 26.22 -3.00 10.04
N ARG A 276 25.36 -3.75 10.75
CA ARG A 276 25.52 -5.20 10.85
C ARG A 276 25.38 -5.87 9.49
N GLU A 277 24.34 -5.51 8.72
CA GLU A 277 24.14 -6.07 7.37
C GLU A 277 25.33 -5.79 6.44
N LYS A 278 25.89 -4.58 6.50
CA LYS A 278 27.10 -4.21 5.72
C LYS A 278 28.35 -4.97 6.15
N SER A 279 28.51 -5.24 7.45
CA SER A 279 29.70 -5.91 8.00
C SER A 279 29.66 -7.43 7.87
N SER A 280 28.49 -8.06 8.04
CA SER A 280 28.32 -9.50 7.84
C SER A 280 28.19 -9.88 6.36
N GLY A 281 27.76 -8.95 5.50
CA GLY A 281 27.38 -9.26 4.13
C GLY A 281 26.14 -10.17 4.03
N GLU A 282 25.38 -10.28 5.12
CA GLU A 282 24.17 -11.08 5.24
C GLU A 282 22.97 -10.18 5.50
N LEU A 283 21.86 -10.47 4.82
CA LEU A 283 20.64 -9.69 4.93
C LEU A 283 20.01 -9.88 6.30
N ASN A 284 19.65 -8.79 6.99
CA ASN A 284 18.88 -8.90 8.23
C ASN A 284 17.40 -9.21 7.91
N PRO A 285 16.85 -10.37 8.33
CA PRO A 285 15.47 -10.75 8.06
C PRO A 285 14.43 -9.72 8.50
N ILE A 286 14.63 -9.08 9.66
CA ILE A 286 13.68 -8.13 10.24
C ILE A 286 13.64 -6.85 9.42
N LEU A 287 14.80 -6.38 8.97
CA LEU A 287 14.89 -5.22 8.10
C LEU A 287 14.25 -5.52 6.74
N VAL A 288 14.51 -6.69 6.17
CA VAL A 288 13.91 -7.12 4.90
C VAL A 288 12.38 -7.15 5.00
N MET A 289 11.80 -7.69 6.08
CA MET A 289 10.34 -7.76 6.28
C MET A 289 9.70 -6.37 6.41
N SER A 290 10.35 -5.44 7.12
CA SER A 290 9.86 -4.07 7.27
C SER A 290 10.06 -3.22 6.04
N ASP A 291 11.22 -3.30 5.39
CA ASP A 291 11.54 -2.48 4.21
C ASP A 291 10.73 -2.90 2.98
N SER A 292 10.48 -4.21 2.81
CA SER A 292 9.60 -4.73 1.74
C SER A 292 8.14 -4.33 1.93
N GLY A 293 7.72 -3.96 3.15
CA GLY A 293 6.33 -3.74 3.51
C GLY A 293 5.48 -5.03 3.50
N ALA A 294 6.13 -6.20 3.53
CA ALA A 294 5.47 -7.49 3.59
C ALA A 294 4.74 -7.67 4.93
N ARG A 295 5.46 -7.45 6.04
CA ARG A 295 4.91 -7.52 7.39
C ARG A 295 5.82 -6.78 8.38
N GLY A 296 5.21 -6.04 9.30
CA GLY A 296 5.95 -5.32 10.34
C GLY A 296 6.01 -3.82 10.08
N SER A 297 5.75 -3.02 11.12
CA SER A 297 5.97 -1.57 11.09
C SER A 297 7.24 -1.20 11.85
N ALA A 298 7.82 -0.05 11.52
CA ALA A 298 8.97 0.49 12.25
C ALA A 298 8.70 0.64 13.76
N GLN A 299 7.45 0.95 14.13
CA GLN A 299 7.03 1.04 15.52
C GLN A 299 7.01 -0.33 16.23
N GLN A 300 6.66 -1.42 15.53
CA GLN A 300 6.70 -2.77 16.08
C GLN A 300 8.14 -3.22 16.32
N ILE A 301 9.04 -2.98 15.35
CA ILE A 301 10.47 -3.29 15.50
C ILE A 301 11.08 -2.51 16.66
N ARG A 302 10.73 -1.21 16.79
CA ARG A 302 11.14 -0.38 17.93
C ARG A 302 10.76 -0.99 19.27
N GLN A 303 9.60 -1.62 19.39
CA GLN A 303 9.19 -2.28 20.64
C GLN A 303 9.95 -3.59 20.91
N LEU A 304 10.42 -4.28 19.87
CA LEU A 304 11.16 -5.53 19.99
C LEU A 304 12.61 -5.32 20.42
N ALA A 305 13.32 -4.38 19.79
CA ALA A 305 14.77 -4.16 19.98
C ALA A 305 15.17 -2.78 20.53
N GLY A 306 14.30 -1.76 20.42
CA GLY A 306 14.56 -0.42 20.93
C GLY A 306 14.15 -0.27 22.40
N MET A 307 13.06 0.47 22.62
CA MET A 307 12.37 0.62 23.90
C MET A 307 10.87 0.83 23.64
N ARG A 308 10.00 0.45 24.58
CA ARG A 308 8.56 0.68 24.42
C ARG A 308 8.17 2.15 24.62
N GLY A 309 8.86 2.88 25.48
CA GLY A 309 8.62 4.30 25.73
C GLY A 309 7.38 4.55 26.59
N LEU A 310 6.68 5.65 26.31
CA LEU A 310 5.54 6.12 27.08
C LEU A 310 4.27 5.30 26.80
N MET A 311 3.42 5.17 27.81
CA MET A 311 2.15 4.44 27.73
C MET A 311 0.98 5.34 28.15
N ALA A 312 -0.17 5.16 27.52
CA ALA A 312 -1.38 5.90 27.84
C ALA A 312 -2.25 5.15 28.86
N ARG A 313 -2.81 5.89 29.81
CA ARG A 313 -3.91 5.44 30.68
C ARG A 313 -5.20 5.30 29.87
N PRO A 314 -6.22 4.61 30.41
CA PRO A 314 -7.52 4.53 29.77
C PRO A 314 -8.21 5.89 29.60
N SER A 315 -7.88 6.88 30.46
CA SER A 315 -8.33 8.26 30.34
C SER A 315 -7.74 9.01 29.13
N GLY A 316 -6.63 8.52 28.56
CA GLY A 316 -5.87 9.19 27.50
C GLY A 316 -4.64 9.93 28.02
N GLU A 317 -4.52 10.15 29.33
CA GLU A 317 -3.33 10.74 29.94
C GLU A 317 -2.12 9.81 29.80
N ILE A 318 -0.95 10.39 29.53
CA ILE A 318 0.30 9.65 29.40
C ILE A 318 0.89 9.41 30.79
N ILE A 319 1.36 8.19 31.04
CA ILE A 319 2.07 7.82 32.27
C ILE A 319 3.49 8.37 32.17
N GLU A 320 3.89 9.20 33.14
CA GLU A 320 5.19 9.87 33.18
C GLU A 320 6.37 8.89 33.22
N THR A 321 6.18 7.72 33.82
CA THR A 321 7.19 6.66 33.92
C THR A 321 7.21 5.81 32.64
N PRO A 322 8.26 5.91 31.81
CA PRO A 322 8.35 5.15 30.57
C PRO A 322 8.77 3.69 30.84
N ILE A 323 8.66 2.87 29.80
CA ILE A 323 9.23 1.51 29.78
C ILE A 323 10.56 1.56 29.01
N HIS A 324 11.68 1.49 29.73
CA HIS A 324 13.03 1.48 29.15
C HIS A 324 13.38 0.15 28.45
N ALA A 325 12.77 -0.94 28.92
CA ALA A 325 12.99 -2.28 28.38
C ALA A 325 12.30 -2.48 27.02
N ASN A 326 12.78 -3.48 26.29
CA ASN A 326 12.17 -4.00 25.07
C ASN A 326 11.78 -5.48 25.24
N PHE A 327 11.12 -6.07 24.25
CA PHE A 327 10.70 -7.47 24.35
C PHE A 327 11.87 -8.46 24.29
N ARG A 328 13.00 -8.09 23.67
CA ARG A 328 14.22 -8.93 23.68
C ARG A 328 14.83 -9.06 25.07
N GLU A 329 14.88 -7.96 25.83
CA GLU A 329 15.42 -7.89 27.19
C GLU A 329 14.43 -8.42 28.24
N GLY A 330 13.14 -8.34 27.95
CA GLY A 330 12.06 -8.68 28.87
C GLY A 330 11.63 -7.49 29.75
N LEU A 331 10.37 -7.51 30.20
CA LEU A 331 9.78 -6.45 31.02
C LEU A 331 9.69 -6.90 32.48
N ASN A 332 9.91 -5.97 33.41
CA ASN A 332 9.60 -6.22 34.82
C ASN A 332 8.08 -6.17 35.08
N VAL A 333 7.65 -6.65 36.26
CA VAL A 333 6.22 -6.77 36.61
C VAL A 333 5.48 -5.42 36.51
N LEU A 334 6.10 -4.34 36.99
CA LEU A 334 5.49 -3.00 36.97
C LEU A 334 5.34 -2.46 35.54
N GLN A 335 6.38 -2.58 34.72
CA GLN A 335 6.36 -2.18 33.31
C GLN A 335 5.34 -2.98 32.52
N TYR A 336 5.26 -4.29 32.77
CA TYR A 336 4.26 -5.13 32.13
C TYR A 336 2.84 -4.71 32.56
N PHE A 337 2.60 -4.49 33.85
CA PHE A 337 1.33 -4.01 34.39
C PHE A 337 0.89 -2.67 33.78
N ILE A 338 1.80 -1.70 33.70
CA ILE A 338 1.55 -0.41 33.03
C ILE A 338 1.08 -0.65 31.59
N SER A 339 1.73 -1.54 30.85
CA SER A 339 1.38 -1.81 29.44
C SER A 339 0.01 -2.47 29.24
N THR A 340 -0.55 -3.13 30.27
CA THR A 340 -1.86 -3.79 30.17
C THR A 340 -3.02 -2.80 29.99
N HIS A 341 -2.87 -1.56 30.46
CA HIS A 341 -3.92 -0.54 30.38
C HIS A 341 -4.23 -0.19 28.92
N GLY A 342 -3.19 0.11 28.14
CA GLY A 342 -3.31 0.42 26.72
C GLY A 342 -3.78 -0.79 25.90
N ALA A 343 -3.23 -1.98 26.17
CA ALA A 343 -3.61 -3.21 25.47
C ALA A 343 -5.08 -3.58 25.69
N ARG A 344 -5.56 -3.52 26.94
CA ARG A 344 -6.97 -3.82 27.27
C ARG A 344 -7.91 -2.80 26.65
N LYS A 345 -7.58 -1.51 26.71
CA LYS A 345 -8.40 -0.47 26.06
C LYS A 345 -8.48 -0.70 24.56
N GLY A 346 -7.36 -0.97 23.89
CA GLY A 346 -7.34 -1.26 22.46
C GLY A 346 -8.25 -2.42 22.07
N LEU A 347 -8.15 -3.55 22.79
CA LEU A 347 -9.01 -4.73 22.54
C LEU A 347 -10.49 -4.45 22.81
N ALA A 348 -10.80 -3.73 23.89
CA ALA A 348 -12.17 -3.35 24.22
C ALA A 348 -12.78 -2.40 23.16
N ASP A 349 -12.00 -1.41 22.71
CA ASP A 349 -12.42 -0.46 21.67
C ASP A 349 -12.69 -1.18 20.34
N THR A 350 -11.82 -2.11 19.92
CA THR A 350 -12.03 -2.90 18.70
C THR A 350 -13.33 -3.72 18.77
N ALA A 351 -13.59 -4.36 19.91
CA ALA A 351 -14.81 -5.15 20.09
C ALA A 351 -16.09 -4.29 20.09
N LEU A 352 -16.07 -3.12 20.75
CA LEU A 352 -17.25 -2.26 20.84
C LEU A 352 -17.56 -1.52 19.54
N LYS A 353 -16.53 -1.03 18.82
CA LYS A 353 -16.71 -0.15 17.65
C LYS A 353 -17.12 -0.89 16.39
N THR A 354 -16.95 -2.20 16.34
CA THR A 354 -17.37 -3.01 15.19
C THR A 354 -18.87 -2.86 14.90
N ALA A 355 -19.69 -2.68 15.96
CA ALA A 355 -21.12 -2.45 15.80
C ALA A 355 -21.45 -1.09 15.17
N ASP A 356 -20.70 -0.04 15.51
CA ASP A 356 -20.96 1.33 15.06
C ASP A 356 -20.70 1.53 13.57
N SER A 357 -19.61 0.95 13.04
CA SER A 357 -19.30 1.00 11.61
C SER A 357 -20.34 0.25 10.78
N GLY A 358 -20.80 -0.92 11.25
CA GLY A 358 -21.89 -1.65 10.61
C GLY A 358 -23.21 -0.85 10.62
N TYR A 359 -23.52 -0.18 11.73
CA TYR A 359 -24.69 0.68 11.84
C TYR A 359 -24.62 1.90 10.92
N LEU A 360 -23.46 2.56 10.81
CA LEU A 360 -23.26 3.65 9.87
C LEU A 360 -23.47 3.20 8.43
N THR A 361 -22.86 2.06 8.05
CA THR A 361 -23.01 1.49 6.70
C THR A 361 -24.47 1.23 6.37
N ARG A 362 -25.22 0.63 7.31
CA ARG A 362 -26.67 0.41 7.15
C ARG A 362 -27.42 1.73 6.90
N ARG A 363 -27.17 2.76 7.71
CA ARG A 363 -27.83 4.07 7.54
C ARG A 363 -27.50 4.73 6.20
N LEU A 364 -26.26 4.59 5.72
CA LEU A 364 -25.86 5.10 4.42
C LEU A 364 -26.59 4.35 3.30
N VAL A 365 -26.69 3.02 3.39
CA VAL A 365 -27.43 2.20 2.42
C VAL A 365 -28.90 2.59 2.44
N ASP A 366 -29.55 2.69 3.60
CA ASP A 366 -30.97 3.06 3.72
C ASP A 366 -31.30 4.40 3.05
N VAL A 367 -30.37 5.36 3.04
CA VAL A 367 -30.55 6.67 2.39
C VAL A 367 -30.25 6.63 0.89
N ALA A 368 -29.25 5.85 0.47
CA ALA A 368 -28.75 5.86 -0.90
C ALA A 368 -29.26 4.71 -1.78
N GLN A 369 -30.05 3.76 -1.24
CA GLN A 369 -30.46 2.54 -1.94
C GLN A 369 -31.17 2.81 -3.28
N ASP A 370 -31.97 3.88 -3.37
CA ASP A 370 -32.73 4.25 -4.57
C ASP A 370 -31.90 5.02 -5.62
N VAL A 371 -30.62 5.28 -5.36
CA VAL A 371 -29.73 5.99 -6.27
C VAL A 371 -29.10 5.00 -7.26
N ILE A 372 -29.74 4.89 -8.43
CA ILE A 372 -29.30 4.06 -9.56
C ILE A 372 -28.94 4.93 -10.78
N ILE A 373 -28.16 4.39 -11.71
CA ILE A 373 -27.95 5.03 -13.01
C ILE A 373 -29.15 4.79 -13.91
N SER A 374 -29.83 5.87 -14.33
CA SER A 374 -31.12 5.79 -15.04
C SER A 374 -31.07 6.25 -16.49
N GLU A 375 -30.14 7.13 -16.85
CA GLU A 375 -30.03 7.72 -18.19
C GLU A 375 -28.58 8.00 -18.58
N GLN A 376 -28.32 8.23 -19.87
CA GLN A 376 -26.96 8.50 -20.35
C GLN A 376 -26.48 9.92 -20.01
N ASP A 377 -27.33 10.93 -20.24
CA ASP A 377 -26.97 12.34 -20.04
C ASP A 377 -28.20 13.15 -19.61
N CYS A 378 -28.08 13.85 -18.49
CA CYS A 378 -29.12 14.78 -18.02
C CYS A 378 -29.06 16.17 -18.69
N GLY A 379 -28.02 16.46 -19.47
CA GLY A 379 -27.85 17.74 -20.17
C GLY A 379 -27.53 18.94 -19.28
N THR A 380 -27.21 18.72 -18.00
CA THR A 380 -26.94 19.84 -17.08
C THR A 380 -25.69 20.62 -17.47
N LEU A 381 -25.78 21.95 -17.32
CA LEU A 381 -24.65 22.88 -17.44
C LEU A 381 -24.03 23.22 -16.07
N ARG A 382 -24.45 22.55 -15.00
CA ARG A 382 -23.96 22.78 -13.65
C ARG A 382 -22.92 21.73 -13.27
N GLY A 383 -21.79 22.17 -12.76
CA GLY A 383 -20.73 21.31 -12.25
C GLY A 383 -19.99 21.95 -11.08
N ILE A 384 -18.99 21.23 -10.57
CA ILE A 384 -18.16 21.68 -9.45
C ILE A 384 -16.73 21.95 -9.95
N PRO A 385 -16.06 23.00 -9.45
CA PRO A 385 -14.64 23.19 -9.72
C PRO A 385 -13.82 22.19 -8.89
N ALA A 386 -13.01 21.38 -9.56
CA ALA A 386 -11.99 20.53 -8.94
C ALA A 386 -10.63 21.26 -8.94
N SER A 387 -9.94 21.22 -7.81
CA SER A 387 -8.58 21.75 -7.61
C SER A 387 -7.78 20.78 -6.74
N ALA A 388 -6.45 20.85 -6.80
CA ALA A 388 -5.61 20.15 -5.83
C ALA A 388 -5.98 20.57 -4.39
N ILE A 389 -5.87 19.64 -3.45
CA ILE A 389 -6.10 19.89 -2.02
C ILE A 389 -4.74 20.11 -1.37
N VAL A 390 -4.52 21.33 -0.89
CA VAL A 390 -3.29 21.73 -0.21
C VAL A 390 -3.61 22.01 1.25
N GLU A 391 -2.96 21.30 2.16
CA GLU A 391 -3.09 21.51 3.61
C GLU A 391 -1.69 21.69 4.20
N GLY A 392 -1.49 22.75 4.99
CA GLY A 392 -0.18 22.99 5.63
C GLY A 392 0.99 23.27 4.67
N GLY A 393 0.73 23.52 3.38
CA GLY A 393 1.76 23.74 2.36
C GLY A 393 2.22 22.47 1.64
N GLU A 394 1.69 21.31 2.01
CA GLU A 394 1.87 20.05 1.29
C GLU A 394 0.62 19.76 0.44
N GLU A 395 0.83 19.33 -0.81
CA GLU A 395 -0.24 18.86 -1.68
C GLU A 395 -0.62 17.44 -1.24
N ILE A 396 -1.78 17.31 -0.59
CA ILE A 396 -2.29 16.00 -0.10
C ILE A 396 -2.77 15.18 -1.28
N GLU A 397 -3.56 15.80 -2.15
CA GLU A 397 -4.17 15.14 -3.29
C GLU A 397 -4.01 16.02 -4.53
N SER A 398 -3.40 15.42 -5.56
CA SER A 398 -3.11 16.13 -6.81
C SER A 398 -4.38 16.40 -7.61
N LEU A 399 -4.36 17.44 -8.44
CA LEU A 399 -5.48 17.71 -9.35
C LEU A 399 -5.73 16.52 -10.28
N ARG A 400 -4.68 15.88 -10.80
CA ARG A 400 -4.76 14.65 -11.61
C ARG A 400 -5.61 13.58 -10.93
N ASP A 401 -5.27 13.20 -9.70
CA ASP A 401 -5.92 12.07 -9.02
C ASP A 401 -7.41 12.37 -8.75
N ARG A 402 -7.78 13.64 -8.56
CA ARG A 402 -9.17 14.08 -8.37
C ARG A 402 -10.04 14.08 -9.64
N ILE A 403 -9.44 14.29 -10.80
CA ILE A 403 -10.18 14.45 -12.07
C ILE A 403 -10.27 13.15 -12.88
N VAL A 404 -9.39 12.18 -12.64
CA VAL A 404 -9.41 10.89 -13.35
C VAL A 404 -10.77 10.21 -13.22
N GLY A 405 -11.32 9.76 -14.34
CA GLY A 405 -12.62 9.11 -14.43
C GLY A 405 -13.83 10.05 -14.29
N ARG A 406 -13.62 11.37 -14.22
CA ARG A 406 -14.70 12.37 -14.23
C ARG A 406 -14.90 12.93 -15.63
N THR A 407 -16.10 13.43 -15.89
CA THR A 407 -16.46 14.06 -17.16
C THR A 407 -16.25 15.57 -17.10
N ALA A 408 -15.55 16.14 -18.08
CA ALA A 408 -15.36 17.58 -18.20
C ALA A 408 -16.69 18.28 -18.54
N LEU A 409 -16.99 19.40 -17.84
CA LEU A 409 -18.16 20.23 -18.13
C LEU A 409 -17.89 21.22 -19.27
N GLU A 410 -16.68 21.79 -19.30
CA GLU A 410 -16.24 22.81 -20.25
C GLU A 410 -14.94 22.35 -20.91
N ASP A 411 -14.65 22.88 -22.09
CA ASP A 411 -13.39 22.65 -22.78
C ASP A 411 -12.21 23.08 -21.90
N VAL A 412 -11.30 22.14 -21.64
CA VAL A 412 -10.08 22.43 -20.86
C VAL A 412 -8.99 22.84 -21.83
N ILE A 413 -8.65 24.13 -21.80
CA ILE A 413 -7.65 24.73 -22.68
C ILE A 413 -6.32 24.83 -21.93
N ASP A 414 -5.23 24.48 -22.59
CA ASP A 414 -3.88 24.70 -22.10
C ASP A 414 -3.63 26.22 -21.94
N PRO A 415 -3.32 26.73 -20.75
CA PRO A 415 -3.09 28.16 -20.52
C PRO A 415 -1.82 28.68 -21.20
N VAL A 416 -0.88 27.81 -21.58
CA VAL A 416 0.38 28.15 -22.24
C VAL A 416 0.28 28.02 -23.75
N GLU A 417 -0.21 26.87 -24.25
CA GLU A 417 -0.25 26.58 -25.70
C GLU A 417 -1.55 27.02 -26.38
N GLY A 418 -2.63 27.26 -25.62
CA GLY A 418 -3.95 27.61 -26.16
C GLY A 418 -4.65 26.45 -26.90
N ARG A 419 -4.14 25.23 -26.77
CA ARG A 419 -4.73 24.01 -27.35
C ARG A 419 -5.80 23.45 -26.40
N THR A 420 -6.92 22.98 -26.96
CA THR A 420 -7.91 22.21 -26.19
C THR A 420 -7.35 20.83 -25.86
N ILE A 421 -7.21 20.54 -24.57
CA ILE A 421 -6.73 19.25 -24.04
C ILE A 421 -7.91 18.27 -23.97
N VAL A 422 -9.04 18.71 -23.40
CA VAL A 422 -10.24 17.90 -23.22
C VAL A 422 -11.47 18.66 -23.71
N GLU A 423 -12.31 18.01 -24.50
CA GLU A 423 -13.56 18.58 -25.00
C GLU A 423 -14.68 18.48 -23.96
N THR A 424 -15.68 19.35 -24.06
CA THR A 424 -16.91 19.30 -23.26
C THR A 424 -17.56 17.92 -23.36
N ASN A 425 -17.95 17.36 -22.20
CA ASN A 425 -18.54 16.03 -22.05
C ASN A 425 -17.63 14.83 -22.37
N GLN A 426 -16.33 15.06 -22.52
CA GLN A 426 -15.34 13.98 -22.61
C GLN A 426 -14.96 13.48 -21.21
N GLU A 427 -14.80 12.15 -21.08
CA GLU A 427 -14.24 11.53 -19.88
C GLU A 427 -12.73 11.82 -19.80
N ILE A 428 -12.26 12.18 -18.61
CA ILE A 428 -10.85 12.45 -18.36
C ILE A 428 -10.17 11.13 -17.98
N ASP A 429 -9.36 10.60 -18.89
CA ASP A 429 -8.52 9.43 -18.67
C ASP A 429 -7.19 9.81 -17.95
N GLU A 430 -6.38 8.81 -17.62
CA GLU A 430 -5.11 9.00 -16.92
C GLU A 430 -4.08 9.82 -17.73
N GLY A 431 -4.15 9.76 -19.06
CA GLY A 431 -3.27 10.46 -19.99
C GLY A 431 -3.62 11.94 -20.08
N LEU A 432 -4.89 12.24 -20.34
CA LEU A 432 -5.48 13.57 -20.36
C LEU A 432 -5.32 14.25 -19.00
N ALA A 433 -5.54 13.54 -17.89
CA ALA A 433 -5.31 14.08 -16.55
C ALA A 433 -3.83 14.46 -16.34
N ALA A 434 -2.89 13.67 -16.87
CA ALA A 434 -1.46 13.99 -16.82
C ALA A 434 -1.08 15.17 -17.73
N GLU A 435 -1.78 15.36 -18.86
CA GLU A 435 -1.62 16.55 -19.71
C GLU A 435 -2.18 17.81 -19.03
N ILE A 436 -3.35 17.73 -18.39
CA ILE A 436 -3.95 18.83 -17.61
C ILE A 436 -3.01 19.27 -16.47
N GLN A 437 -2.40 18.31 -15.78
CA GLN A 437 -1.43 18.64 -14.72
C GLN A 437 -0.18 19.32 -15.30
N ARG A 438 0.32 18.85 -16.46
CA ARG A 438 1.51 19.39 -17.13
C ARG A 438 1.29 20.80 -17.70
N SER A 439 0.08 21.10 -18.16
CA SER A 439 -0.28 22.43 -18.65
C SER A 439 -0.34 23.49 -17.54
N GLY A 440 -0.33 23.06 -16.27
CA GLY A 440 -0.38 23.96 -15.11
C GLY A 440 -1.79 24.50 -14.81
N ALA A 441 -2.83 23.87 -15.36
CA ALA A 441 -4.21 24.23 -15.05
C ALA A 441 -4.50 24.03 -13.55
N GLN A 442 -4.93 25.09 -12.85
CA GLN A 442 -5.18 25.01 -11.40
C GLN A 442 -6.58 24.49 -11.05
N ARG A 443 -7.55 24.69 -11.96
CA ARG A 443 -8.96 24.37 -11.74
C ARG A 443 -9.60 23.82 -13.00
N VAL A 444 -10.34 22.74 -12.86
CA VAL A 444 -11.13 22.13 -13.95
C VAL A 444 -12.57 22.02 -13.48
N ARG A 445 -13.53 22.42 -14.33
CA ARG A 445 -14.96 22.20 -14.04
C ARG A 445 -15.37 20.80 -14.47
N ILE A 446 -15.78 20.00 -13.50
CA ILE A 446 -16.24 18.63 -13.73
C ILE A 446 -17.74 18.51 -13.47
N ARG A 447 -18.38 17.57 -14.16
CA ARG A 447 -19.75 17.17 -13.83
C ARG A 447 -19.77 16.43 -12.50
N SER A 448 -20.85 16.59 -11.74
CA SER A 448 -21.01 15.97 -10.43
C SER A 448 -22.40 15.37 -10.28
N VAL A 449 -22.47 14.32 -9.47
CA VAL A 449 -23.72 13.69 -9.03
C VAL A 449 -24.62 14.70 -8.30
N LEU A 450 -24.04 15.64 -7.54
CA LEU A 450 -24.79 16.64 -6.78
C LEU A 450 -25.50 17.69 -7.66
N THR A 451 -24.99 17.94 -8.87
CA THR A 451 -25.56 18.91 -9.81
C THR A 451 -26.36 18.24 -10.93
N CYS A 452 -26.57 16.93 -10.85
CA CYS A 452 -27.32 16.17 -11.84
C CYS A 452 -28.81 16.59 -11.86
N GLU A 453 -29.37 16.75 -13.05
CA GLU A 453 -30.77 17.15 -13.26
C GLU A 453 -31.71 15.97 -13.56
N SER A 454 -31.20 14.74 -13.41
CA SER A 454 -32.01 13.54 -13.52
C SER A 454 -33.10 13.50 -12.45
N ARG A 455 -34.33 13.12 -12.83
CA ARG A 455 -35.48 13.08 -11.91
C ARG A 455 -35.42 11.94 -10.89
N ARG A 456 -34.82 10.81 -11.27
CA ARG A 456 -34.66 9.62 -10.43
C ARG A 456 -33.28 9.03 -10.69
N GLY A 457 -32.47 8.91 -9.64
CA GLY A 457 -31.10 8.41 -9.77
C GLY A 457 -30.15 9.44 -10.38
N CYS A 458 -29.19 8.97 -11.18
CA CYS A 458 -28.14 9.79 -11.77
C CYS A 458 -27.89 9.40 -13.23
N CYS A 459 -27.31 10.32 -14.01
CA CYS A 459 -26.88 10.00 -15.37
C CYS A 459 -25.43 9.51 -15.42
N ILE A 460 -25.08 8.74 -16.45
CA ILE A 460 -23.72 8.21 -16.68
C ILE A 460 -22.69 9.35 -16.66
N LYS A 461 -22.91 10.42 -17.41
CA LYS A 461 -21.94 11.52 -17.53
C LYS A 461 -21.70 12.30 -16.24
N CYS A 462 -22.70 12.44 -15.37
CA CYS A 462 -22.52 13.12 -14.08
C CYS A 462 -21.83 12.23 -13.03
N TYR A 463 -21.94 10.91 -13.16
CA TYR A 463 -21.22 9.96 -12.30
C TYR A 463 -19.76 9.81 -12.77
N GLY A 464 -19.59 9.47 -14.06
CA GLY A 464 -18.31 9.21 -14.70
C GLY A 464 -18.00 7.72 -14.81
N ARG A 465 -16.75 7.37 -14.52
CA ARG A 465 -16.20 6.01 -14.60
C ARG A 465 -16.64 5.15 -13.42
N ASN A 466 -16.96 3.88 -13.70
CA ASN A 466 -17.01 2.85 -12.69
C ASN A 466 -15.58 2.45 -12.32
N LEU A 467 -15.20 2.74 -11.07
CA LEU A 467 -13.85 2.50 -10.57
C LEU A 467 -13.49 1.00 -10.48
N ALA A 468 -14.48 0.11 -10.36
CA ALA A 468 -14.24 -1.32 -10.28
C ALA A 468 -13.86 -1.95 -11.63
N THR A 469 -14.42 -1.44 -12.73
CA THR A 469 -14.22 -2.00 -14.08
C THR A 469 -13.30 -1.15 -14.96
N GLY A 470 -13.06 0.11 -14.55
CA GLY A 470 -12.30 1.06 -15.35
C GLY A 470 -13.02 1.48 -16.64
N ARG A 471 -14.35 1.33 -16.72
CA ARG A 471 -15.19 1.75 -17.87
C ARG A 471 -16.24 2.75 -17.42
N PRO A 472 -16.88 3.51 -18.34
CA PRO A 472 -18.07 4.30 -18.00
C PRO A 472 -19.12 3.43 -17.29
N VAL A 473 -19.82 4.01 -16.30
CA VAL A 473 -20.86 3.30 -15.57
C VAL A 473 -22.02 2.89 -16.49
N GLU A 474 -22.63 1.73 -16.25
CA GLU A 474 -23.72 1.20 -17.06
C GLU A 474 -25.11 1.58 -16.51
N ILE A 475 -26.13 1.57 -17.38
CA ILE A 475 -27.51 1.85 -16.97
C ILE A 475 -28.02 0.69 -16.10
N GLY A 476 -28.62 1.02 -14.97
CA GLY A 476 -29.11 0.05 -13.98
C GLY A 476 -28.16 -0.23 -12.83
N GLU A 477 -26.94 0.32 -12.85
CA GLU A 477 -25.97 0.11 -11.78
C GLU A 477 -26.38 0.83 -10.49
N ALA A 478 -26.34 0.12 -9.36
CA ALA A 478 -26.79 0.59 -8.06
C ALA A 478 -25.69 1.38 -7.31
N VAL A 479 -25.30 2.52 -7.88
CA VAL A 479 -24.18 3.34 -7.40
C VAL A 479 -24.35 3.85 -5.97
N GLY A 480 -25.58 4.02 -5.49
CA GLY A 480 -25.84 4.44 -4.11
C GLY A 480 -25.45 3.40 -3.06
N VAL A 481 -25.71 2.12 -3.33
CA VAL A 481 -25.31 1.01 -2.44
C VAL A 481 -23.79 0.86 -2.45
N ILE A 482 -23.17 0.93 -3.63
CA ILE A 482 -21.70 0.86 -3.78
C ILE A 482 -21.03 2.00 -3.01
N ALA A 483 -21.54 3.23 -3.14
CA ALA A 483 -21.00 4.38 -2.43
C ALA A 483 -21.15 4.25 -0.91
N ALA A 484 -22.31 3.80 -0.43
CA ALA A 484 -22.56 3.59 1.00
C ALA A 484 -21.62 2.54 1.62
N GLN A 485 -21.40 1.41 0.93
CA GLN A 485 -20.47 0.36 1.36
C GLN A 485 -19.02 0.84 1.32
N SER A 486 -18.64 1.57 0.27
CA SER A 486 -17.29 2.11 0.09
C SER A 486 -16.88 3.14 1.15
N ILE A 487 -17.86 3.86 1.74
CA ILE A 487 -17.64 4.76 2.87
C ILE A 487 -17.64 3.99 4.20
N GLY A 488 -18.53 3.01 4.31
CA GLY A 488 -18.77 2.26 5.54
C GLY A 488 -17.65 1.30 5.91
N GLU A 489 -17.12 0.54 4.94
CA GLU A 489 -16.08 -0.48 5.15
C GLU A 489 -14.79 0.08 5.78
N PRO A 490 -14.20 1.19 5.27
CA PRO A 490 -13.03 1.80 5.90
C PRO A 490 -13.31 2.35 7.31
N GLY A 491 -14.57 2.62 7.64
CA GLY A 491 -14.99 3.08 8.96
C GLY A 491 -14.70 2.08 10.09
N THR A 492 -14.48 0.80 9.78
CA THR A 492 -13.99 -0.18 10.76
C THR A 492 -12.52 0.06 11.12
N GLN A 493 -11.71 0.52 10.17
CA GLN A 493 -10.26 0.71 10.29
C GLN A 493 -9.93 2.11 10.84
N LEU A 494 -10.66 3.12 10.40
CA LEU A 494 -10.61 4.46 10.97
C LEU A 494 -11.20 4.34 12.36
N THR A 495 -10.36 4.33 13.41
CA THR A 495 -10.87 4.44 14.77
C THR A 495 -11.66 5.73 14.84
N MET A 496 -13.00 5.64 14.74
CA MET A 496 -13.90 6.78 14.86
C MET A 496 -13.71 7.33 16.26
N ARG A 497 -12.82 8.32 16.36
CA ARG A 497 -12.50 9.07 17.56
C ARG A 497 -12.99 10.46 17.24
N THR A 498 -14.15 10.80 17.78
CA THR A 498 -14.58 12.19 17.96
C THR A 498 -13.78 12.83 19.07
#